data_AF-A0A2Z2NU18-F1
#
_entry.id   AF-A0A2Z2NU18-F1
#
_cell.length_a   1.000
_cell.length_b   1.000
_cell.length_c   1.000
_cell.angle_alpha   90.00
_cell.angle_beta   90.00
_cell.angle_gamma   90.00
#
_symmetry.space_group_name_H-M   'P 1'
#
loop_
_entity.id
_entity.type
_entity.pdbx_description
1 polymer ?
#
loop_
_entity_poly.entity_id
_entity_poly.type
_entity_poly.pdbx_seq_one_letter_code
_entity_poly.pdbx_strand_id
1 'polypeptide(L)'
;MEDEHIIKKTALARKLGAFVDLSGAELSVLEGLHKQRRTFVAGCDLVRQGQSGQSAYILLSGWACAYKTLVSGQRQIVNFQIPGDFLGLRSVLLKLSDHSVEPVSDIEVTEVLLTDLLTAFTQTPRLATAIFWAVSRDEAMIVEHLVDIGRRNAAERMAHFLLELGARLSLVGMGSKEGYACPLSQYMLADALGLSSIHINRVLRQLREAGMVTFRNGFVAFQDYDQLVEFAEFDPVYLDQTRPLLPLQAAGKVHRTHGLASRPSIWRAHSN
;
A
#
# COMPACT_ATOMS: atom_id res chain seq x y z
N MET A 1 25.68 1.46 -10.35
CA MET A 1 25.22 0.11 -10.76
C MET A 1 24.85 -0.76 -9.57
N GLU A 2 25.61 -0.73 -8.47
CA GLU A 2 25.27 -1.52 -7.27
C GLU A 2 24.02 -0.97 -6.54
N ASP A 3 23.88 0.36 -6.43
CA ASP A 3 22.70 1.01 -5.83
C ASP A 3 21.39 0.81 -6.62
N GLU A 4 21.46 0.90 -7.96
CA GLU A 4 20.30 0.70 -8.86
C GLU A 4 19.71 -0.73 -8.74
N HIS A 5 20.55 -1.71 -8.42
CA HIS A 5 20.12 -3.09 -8.18
C HIS A 5 19.53 -3.30 -6.78
N ILE A 6 19.88 -2.44 -5.81
CA ILE A 6 19.33 -2.45 -4.45
C ILE A 6 17.94 -1.80 -4.43
N ILE A 7 17.71 -0.69 -5.14
CA ILE A 7 16.39 -0.03 -5.13
C ILE A 7 15.30 -0.86 -5.81
N LYS A 8 15.61 -1.56 -6.91
CA LYS A 8 14.66 -2.52 -7.54
C LYS A 8 14.17 -3.61 -6.57
N LYS A 9 14.90 -3.86 -5.47
CA LYS A 9 14.53 -4.85 -4.45
C LYS A 9 13.78 -4.25 -3.26
N THR A 10 13.60 -2.92 -3.20
CA THR A 10 12.85 -2.28 -2.11
C THR A 10 11.37 -2.64 -2.20
N ALA A 11 10.70 -2.70 -1.04
CA ALA A 11 9.27 -3.02 -0.98
C ALA A 11 8.42 -1.98 -1.74
N LEU A 12 8.75 -0.68 -1.65
CA LEU A 12 8.06 0.36 -2.41
C LEU A 12 8.24 0.19 -3.92
N ALA A 13 9.47 -0.08 -4.41
CA ALA A 13 9.68 -0.28 -5.84
C ALA A 13 8.94 -1.52 -6.38
N ARG A 14 8.86 -2.62 -5.61
CA ARG A 14 8.04 -3.80 -5.97
C ARG A 14 6.56 -3.46 -6.03
N LYS A 15 6.05 -2.77 -4.99
CA LYS A 15 4.67 -2.33 -4.88
C LYS A 15 4.25 -1.45 -6.06
N LEU A 16 5.05 -0.42 -6.38
CA LEU A 16 4.79 0.47 -7.50
C LEU A 16 5.02 -0.23 -8.85
N GLY A 17 6.03 -1.12 -8.92
CA GLY A 17 6.39 -1.92 -10.08
C GLY A 17 5.29 -2.86 -10.56
N ALA A 18 4.41 -3.31 -9.65
CA ALA A 18 3.24 -4.09 -10.00
C ALA A 18 2.22 -3.32 -10.86
N PHE A 19 2.22 -1.99 -10.76
CA PHE A 19 1.28 -1.10 -11.43
C PHE A 19 1.91 -0.27 -12.57
N VAL A 20 3.17 0.13 -12.44
CA VAL A 20 3.94 0.83 -13.49
C VAL A 20 5.28 0.15 -13.66
N ASP A 21 5.64 -0.17 -14.90
CA ASP A 21 6.98 -0.62 -15.20
C ASP A 21 7.96 0.56 -15.09
N LEU A 22 8.69 0.60 -13.95
CA LEU A 22 9.54 1.71 -13.53
C LEU A 22 10.84 1.74 -14.35
N SER A 23 11.03 2.84 -15.08
CA SER A 23 12.25 3.18 -15.79
C SER A 23 13.40 3.48 -14.83
N GLY A 24 14.64 3.43 -15.33
CA GLY A 24 15.83 3.79 -14.56
C GLY A 24 15.75 5.20 -13.97
N ALA A 25 15.20 6.17 -14.70
CA ALA A 25 15.02 7.53 -14.19
C ALA A 25 14.02 7.61 -13.01
N GLU A 26 12.91 6.88 -13.09
CA GLU A 26 11.92 6.80 -12.01
C GLU A 26 12.50 6.09 -10.77
N LEU A 27 13.30 5.04 -10.99
CA LEU A 27 14.03 4.37 -9.92
C LEU A 27 15.03 5.32 -9.26
N SER A 28 15.84 6.06 -10.03
CA SER A 28 16.78 7.07 -9.52
C SER A 28 16.09 8.13 -8.66
N VAL A 29 14.90 8.59 -9.05
CA VAL A 29 14.10 9.52 -8.24
C VAL A 29 13.62 8.87 -6.94
N LEU A 30 13.15 7.61 -6.98
CA LEU A 30 12.79 6.86 -5.78
C LEU A 30 13.97 6.66 -4.82
N GLU A 31 15.19 6.40 -5.31
CA GLU A 31 16.39 6.32 -4.45
C GLU A 31 16.65 7.67 -3.76
N GLY A 32 16.37 8.77 -4.47
CA GLY A 32 16.43 10.12 -3.93
C GLY A 32 15.56 10.32 -2.68
N LEU A 33 14.39 9.68 -2.64
CA LEU A 33 13.45 9.74 -1.50
C LEU A 33 13.88 8.84 -0.32
N HIS A 34 14.85 7.95 -0.50
CA HIS A 34 15.31 7.00 0.53
C HIS A 34 16.51 7.50 1.37
N LYS A 35 16.82 8.80 1.30
CA LYS A 35 18.06 9.36 1.89
C LYS A 35 17.99 9.60 3.41
N GLN A 36 16.82 9.91 3.96
CA GLN A 36 16.69 10.32 5.37
C GLN A 36 16.13 9.19 6.22
N ARG A 37 16.96 8.19 6.50
CA ARG A 37 16.54 7.04 7.31
C ARG A 37 16.36 7.40 8.78
N ARG A 38 15.30 6.88 9.38
CA ARG A 38 14.97 7.02 10.80
C ARG A 38 14.46 5.68 11.34
N THR A 39 14.68 5.47 12.63
CA THR A 39 14.18 4.30 13.35
C THR A 39 13.25 4.73 14.46
N PHE A 40 12.15 4.01 14.64
CA PHE A 40 11.19 4.23 15.72
C PHE A 40 10.92 2.92 16.43
N VAL A 41 10.81 3.00 17.75
CA VAL A 41 10.53 1.83 18.60
C VAL A 41 9.03 1.53 18.64
N ALA A 42 8.69 0.26 18.85
CA ALA A 42 7.32 -0.17 19.05
C ALA A 42 6.61 0.63 20.17
N GLY A 43 5.33 0.96 19.97
CA GLY A 43 4.48 1.57 21.00
C GLY A 43 4.60 3.09 21.14
N CYS A 44 5.37 3.77 20.28
CA CYS A 44 5.55 5.22 20.33
C CYS A 44 4.99 5.89 19.07
N ASP A 45 3.95 6.73 19.22
CA ASP A 45 3.32 7.44 18.10
C ASP A 45 4.33 8.19 17.21
N LEU A 46 4.33 7.82 15.93
CA LEU A 46 5.06 8.50 14.86
C LEU A 46 4.30 9.75 14.41
N VAL A 47 2.97 9.63 14.32
CA VAL A 47 2.05 10.71 13.93
C VAL A 47 0.88 10.69 14.89
N ARG A 48 0.46 11.86 15.36
CA ARG A 48 -0.71 11.98 16.23
C ARG A 48 -1.90 12.58 15.50
N GLN A 49 -3.09 12.05 15.77
CA GLN A 49 -4.34 12.65 15.31
C GLN A 49 -4.41 14.13 15.72
N GLY A 50 -4.73 15.01 14.76
CA GLY A 50 -4.80 16.46 14.95
C GLY A 50 -3.45 17.18 14.93
N GLN A 51 -2.33 16.48 14.79
CA GLN A 51 -1.01 17.10 14.61
C GLN A 51 -0.94 17.83 13.26
N SER A 52 -0.19 18.93 13.24
CA SER A 52 0.22 19.64 12.04
C SER A 52 1.75 19.61 11.90
N GLY A 53 2.24 19.82 10.67
CA GLY A 53 3.68 19.90 10.40
C GLY A 53 4.44 18.57 10.52
N GLN A 54 3.74 17.44 10.60
CA GLN A 54 4.34 16.12 10.47
C GLN A 54 4.96 15.91 9.09
N SER A 55 6.00 15.07 9.03
CA SER A 55 6.59 14.58 7.78
C SER A 55 5.83 13.35 7.27
N ALA A 56 5.98 13.06 5.98
CA ALA A 56 5.61 11.76 5.43
C ALA A 56 6.78 10.80 5.57
N TYR A 57 6.49 9.50 5.60
CA TYR A 57 7.50 8.47 5.63
C TYR A 57 7.17 7.34 4.67
N ILE A 58 8.19 6.62 4.21
CA ILE A 58 8.04 5.32 3.55
C ILE A 58 8.55 4.26 4.52
N LEU A 59 7.72 3.25 4.80
CA LEU A 59 8.07 2.14 5.68
C LEU A 59 9.06 1.20 4.97
N LEU A 60 10.26 1.05 5.52
CA LEU A 60 11.32 0.20 4.96
C LEU A 60 11.33 -1.19 5.60
N SER A 61 11.12 -1.27 6.92
CA SER A 61 11.04 -2.53 7.66
C SER A 61 10.15 -2.39 8.90
N GLY A 62 9.64 -3.52 9.39
CA GLY A 62 8.70 -3.57 10.51
C GLY A 62 7.26 -3.29 10.11
N TRP A 63 6.39 -3.13 11.11
CA TRP A 63 4.95 -2.90 10.95
C TRP A 63 4.50 -1.70 11.75
N ALA A 64 3.52 -0.96 11.26
CA ALA A 64 2.82 0.07 12.01
C ALA A 64 1.30 -0.12 11.91
N CYS A 65 0.54 0.50 12.80
CA CYS A 65 -0.91 0.60 12.68
C CYS A 65 -1.33 2.06 12.56
N ALA A 66 -2.36 2.29 11.77
CA ALA A 66 -3.10 3.54 11.71
C ALA A 66 -4.36 3.37 12.54
N TYR A 67 -4.65 4.31 13.44
CA TYR A 67 -5.81 4.21 14.32
C TYR A 67 -6.43 5.58 14.64
N LYS A 68 -7.68 5.55 15.09
CA LYS A 68 -8.36 6.72 15.67
C LYS A 68 -8.70 6.46 17.12
N THR A 69 -8.67 7.54 17.91
CA THR A 69 -9.11 7.51 19.30
C THR A 69 -10.37 8.34 19.44
N LEU A 70 -11.39 7.73 20.05
CA LEU A 70 -12.64 8.41 20.40
C LEU A 70 -12.44 9.27 21.65
N VAL A 71 -13.32 10.23 21.88
CA VAL A 71 -13.31 11.05 23.11
C VAL A 71 -13.44 10.19 24.38
N SER A 72 -14.09 9.02 24.26
CA SER A 72 -14.20 8.03 25.34
C SER A 72 -12.87 7.32 25.66
N GLY A 73 -11.82 7.53 24.88
CA GLY A 73 -10.54 6.83 24.99
C GLY A 73 -10.49 5.49 24.26
N GLN A 74 -11.61 5.03 23.69
CA GLN A 74 -11.62 3.81 22.87
C GLN A 74 -10.84 4.03 21.57
N ARG A 75 -10.05 3.03 21.21
CA ARG A 75 -9.26 3.00 19.98
C ARG A 75 -9.95 2.13 18.92
N GLN A 76 -9.80 2.54 17.66
CA GLN A 76 -10.14 1.74 16.48
C GLN A 76 -8.95 1.77 15.52
N ILE A 77 -8.28 0.63 15.35
CA ILE A 77 -7.31 0.43 14.25
C ILE A 77 -8.08 0.42 12.93
N VAL A 78 -7.66 1.26 11.98
CA VAL A 78 -8.29 1.39 10.66
C VAL A 78 -7.49 0.69 9.57
N ASN A 79 -6.17 0.53 9.76
CA ASN A 79 -5.31 -0.19 8.83
C ASN A 79 -3.98 -0.59 9.51
N PHE A 80 -3.34 -1.65 9.03
CA PHE A 80 -1.94 -1.95 9.31
C PHE A 80 -1.08 -1.56 8.11
N GLN A 81 0.09 -1.02 8.38
CA GLN A 81 1.04 -0.54 7.39
C GLN A 81 2.21 -1.53 7.35
N ILE A 82 2.56 -1.97 6.14
CA ILE A 82 3.64 -2.93 5.87
C ILE A 82 4.76 -2.25 5.06
N PRO A 83 5.95 -2.86 4.93
CA PRO A 83 7.02 -2.29 4.13
C PRO A 83 6.55 -1.95 2.70
N GLY A 84 6.92 -0.75 2.24
CA GLY A 84 6.46 -0.18 0.98
C GLY A 84 5.22 0.71 1.11
N ASP A 85 4.57 0.78 2.27
CA ASP A 85 3.47 1.71 2.51
C ASP A 85 3.97 3.11 2.91
N PHE A 86 3.16 4.12 2.60
CA PHE A 86 3.40 5.51 2.98
C PHE A 86 2.72 5.82 4.31
N LEU A 87 3.47 6.35 5.27
CA LEU A 87 2.96 6.81 6.55
C LEU A 87 2.79 8.34 6.51
N GLY A 88 1.63 8.85 6.91
CA GLY A 88 1.40 10.30 7.04
C GLY A 88 1.32 11.10 5.73
N LEU A 89 1.36 10.45 4.55
CA LEU A 89 1.32 11.13 3.25
C LEU A 89 0.09 12.03 3.07
N ARG A 90 -1.11 11.54 3.43
CA ARG A 90 -2.34 12.35 3.40
C ARG A 90 -2.27 13.55 4.35
N SER A 91 -1.66 13.37 5.52
CA SER A 91 -1.57 14.40 6.55
C SER A 91 -0.65 15.55 6.14
N VAL A 92 0.37 15.28 5.32
CA VAL A 92 1.23 16.33 4.74
C VAL A 92 0.44 17.20 3.75
N LEU A 93 -0.54 16.65 3.04
CA LEU A 93 -1.37 17.37 2.08
C LEU A 93 -2.55 18.11 2.74
N LEU A 94 -3.17 17.52 3.77
CA LEU A 94 -4.40 18.03 4.41
C LEU A 94 -4.17 18.96 5.61
N LYS A 95 -2.92 19.38 5.86
CA LYS A 95 -2.45 20.21 7.00
C LYS A 95 -2.59 19.59 8.40
N LEU A 96 -3.62 18.78 8.63
CA LEU A 96 -3.87 18.07 9.89
C LEU A 96 -3.94 16.56 9.64
N SER A 97 -3.42 15.78 10.58
CA SER A 97 -3.58 14.33 10.56
C SER A 97 -4.97 13.90 11.05
N ASP A 98 -5.66 13.05 10.29
CA ASP A 98 -7.00 12.52 10.58
C ASP A 98 -6.99 11.25 11.46
N HIS A 99 -5.80 10.69 11.70
CA HIS A 99 -5.54 9.48 12.48
C HIS A 99 -4.14 9.52 13.12
N SER A 100 -3.88 8.64 14.08
CA SER A 100 -2.53 8.41 14.61
C SER A 100 -1.86 7.23 13.89
N VAL A 101 -0.53 7.21 13.91
CA VAL A 101 0.29 6.09 13.42
C VAL A 101 1.26 5.66 14.50
N GLU A 102 1.20 4.38 14.90
CA GLU A 102 2.02 3.78 15.95
C GLU A 102 2.78 2.55 15.40
N PRO A 103 4.10 2.45 15.60
CA PRO A 103 4.84 1.24 15.27
C PRO A 103 4.36 0.04 16.11
N VAL A 104 4.01 -1.05 15.44
CA VAL A 104 3.64 -2.34 16.04
C VAL A 104 4.89 -3.15 16.40
N SER A 105 5.91 -3.07 15.55
CA SER A 105 7.27 -3.52 15.84
C SER A 105 8.20 -2.31 15.80
N ASP A 106 9.47 -2.50 16.14
CA ASP A 106 10.48 -1.52 15.73
C ASP A 106 10.43 -1.38 14.20
N ILE A 107 10.48 -0.15 13.72
CA ILE A 107 10.40 0.18 12.30
C ILE A 107 11.62 0.98 11.85
N GLU A 108 12.03 0.72 10.61
CA GLU A 108 12.91 1.60 9.86
C GLU A 108 12.08 2.29 8.78
N VAL A 109 12.23 3.61 8.66
CA VAL A 109 11.53 4.42 7.67
C VAL A 109 12.49 5.36 6.98
N THR A 110 12.11 5.88 5.83
CA THR A 110 12.74 7.08 5.25
C THR A 110 11.76 8.23 5.31
N GLU A 111 12.22 9.37 5.80
CA GLU A 111 11.45 10.61 5.80
C GLU A 111 11.40 11.21 4.39
N VAL A 112 10.21 11.65 3.99
CA VAL A 112 9.94 12.25 2.69
C VAL A 112 9.35 13.64 2.92
N LEU A 113 10.11 14.66 2.53
CA LEU A 113 9.65 16.05 2.58
C LEU A 113 8.64 16.29 1.44
N LEU A 114 7.64 17.12 1.71
CA LEU A 114 6.63 17.50 0.70
C LEU A 114 7.30 18.11 -0.54
N THR A 115 8.33 18.93 -0.35
CA THR A 115 9.08 19.57 -1.45
C THR A 115 9.76 18.54 -2.34
N ASP A 116 10.33 17.48 -1.75
CA ASP A 116 11.02 16.43 -2.49
C ASP A 116 10.01 15.58 -3.27
N LEU A 117 8.87 15.28 -2.66
CA LEU A 117 7.77 14.57 -3.31
C LEU A 117 7.19 15.36 -4.49
N LEU A 118 6.92 16.67 -4.31
CA LEU A 118 6.41 17.52 -5.39
C LEU A 118 7.44 17.66 -6.52
N THR A 119 8.74 17.72 -6.19
CA THR A 119 9.81 17.73 -7.19
C THR A 119 9.88 16.40 -7.94
N ALA A 120 9.74 15.27 -7.26
CA ALA A 120 9.66 13.95 -7.89
C ALA A 120 8.48 13.87 -8.86
N PHE A 121 7.32 14.43 -8.49
CA PHE A 121 6.13 14.43 -9.34
C PHE A 121 6.29 15.26 -10.62
N THR A 122 6.96 16.41 -10.54
CA THR A 122 7.21 17.25 -11.73
C THR A 122 8.25 16.63 -12.66
N GLN A 123 9.27 15.98 -12.11
CA GLN A 123 10.32 15.32 -12.89
C GLN A 123 9.87 14.00 -13.52
N THR A 124 9.03 13.25 -12.81
CA THR A 124 8.59 11.91 -13.21
C THR A 124 7.07 11.74 -13.04
N PRO A 125 6.25 12.28 -13.96
CA PRO A 125 4.79 12.24 -13.84
C PRO A 125 4.20 10.82 -13.75
N ARG A 126 4.82 9.84 -14.43
CA ARG A 126 4.43 8.42 -14.35
C ARG A 126 4.65 7.84 -12.94
N LEU A 127 5.70 8.28 -12.24
CA LEU A 127 5.91 7.92 -10.83
C LEU A 127 4.84 8.54 -9.93
N ALA A 128 4.42 9.78 -10.21
CA ALA A 128 3.29 10.40 -9.52
C ALA A 128 2.00 9.59 -9.72
N THR A 129 1.74 9.10 -10.94
CA THR A 129 0.61 8.20 -11.22
C THR A 129 0.72 6.88 -10.43
N ALA A 130 1.92 6.30 -10.32
CA ALA A 130 2.13 5.08 -9.54
C ALA A 130 1.86 5.30 -8.03
N ILE A 131 2.31 6.44 -7.48
CA ILE A 131 2.06 6.80 -6.08
C ILE A 131 0.58 7.09 -5.85
N PHE A 132 -0.08 7.80 -6.77
CA PHE A 132 -1.52 8.03 -6.71
C PHE A 132 -2.29 6.71 -6.69
N TRP A 133 -1.95 5.77 -7.57
CA TRP A 133 -2.52 4.43 -7.55
C TRP A 133 -2.34 3.72 -6.20
N ALA A 134 -1.14 3.78 -5.61
CA ALA A 134 -0.89 3.18 -4.31
C ALA A 134 -1.79 3.76 -3.21
N VAL A 135 -2.03 5.07 -3.22
CA VAL A 135 -2.94 5.76 -2.29
C VAL A 135 -4.40 5.40 -2.57
N SER A 136 -4.83 5.34 -3.83
CA SER A 136 -6.19 4.93 -4.21
C SER A 136 -6.48 3.50 -3.80
N ARG A 137 -5.50 2.59 -3.88
CA ARG A 137 -5.62 1.23 -3.38
C ARG A 137 -5.81 1.20 -1.87
N ASP A 138 -5.06 2.02 -1.12
CA ASP A 138 -5.23 2.11 0.33
C ASP A 138 -6.64 2.62 0.71
N GLU A 139 -7.25 3.50 -0.10
CA GLU A 139 -8.65 3.90 0.04
C GLU A 139 -9.64 2.77 -0.27
N ALA A 140 -9.41 2.02 -1.36
CA ALA A 140 -10.24 0.87 -1.72
C ALA A 140 -10.25 -0.20 -0.61
N MET A 141 -9.11 -0.44 0.05
CA MET A 141 -9.03 -1.32 1.21
C MET A 141 -9.89 -0.82 2.38
N ILE A 142 -9.90 0.49 2.65
CA ILE A 142 -10.73 1.07 3.72
C ILE A 142 -12.23 0.89 3.40
N VAL A 143 -12.61 0.99 2.13
CA VAL A 143 -13.99 0.70 1.69
C VAL A 143 -14.34 -0.76 1.94
N GLU A 144 -13.44 -1.69 1.61
CA GLU A 144 -13.67 -3.12 1.85
C GLU A 144 -13.75 -3.44 3.34
N HIS A 145 -12.90 -2.84 4.18
CA HIS A 145 -12.98 -2.95 5.64
C HIS A 145 -14.34 -2.48 6.19
N LEU A 146 -14.97 -1.47 5.60
CA LEU A 146 -16.30 -1.02 6.00
C LEU A 146 -17.37 -2.08 5.68
N VAL A 147 -17.27 -2.72 4.50
CA VAL A 147 -18.15 -3.84 4.11
C VAL A 147 -17.94 -5.04 5.04
N ASP A 148 -16.69 -5.40 5.31
CA ASP A 148 -16.28 -6.43 6.27
C ASP A 148 -16.96 -6.24 7.63
N ILE A 149 -16.90 -5.01 8.16
CA ILE A 149 -17.49 -4.66 9.46
C ILE A 149 -19.01 -4.75 9.42
N GLY A 150 -19.64 -4.31 8.33
CA GLY A 150 -21.09 -4.20 8.22
C GLY A 150 -21.82 -5.47 7.77
N ARG A 151 -21.17 -6.38 7.06
CA ARG A 151 -21.83 -7.49 6.35
C ARG A 151 -21.23 -8.87 6.61
N ARG A 152 -19.91 -9.00 6.73
CA ARG A 152 -19.27 -10.30 6.96
C ARG A 152 -19.37 -10.72 8.42
N ASN A 153 -19.60 -12.01 8.65
CA ASN A 153 -19.56 -12.58 9.99
C ASN A 153 -18.12 -12.59 10.54
N ALA A 154 -17.94 -12.85 11.83
CA ALA A 154 -16.64 -12.71 12.47
C ALA A 154 -15.55 -13.65 11.90
N ALA A 155 -15.92 -14.85 11.44
CA ALA A 155 -14.98 -15.80 10.87
C ALA A 155 -14.59 -15.43 9.43
N GLU A 156 -15.57 -15.09 8.60
CA GLU A 156 -15.37 -14.56 7.24
C GLU A 156 -14.48 -13.31 7.28
N ARG A 157 -14.79 -12.36 8.17
CA ARG A 157 -14.04 -11.12 8.36
C ARG A 157 -12.58 -11.38 8.75
N MET A 158 -12.34 -12.32 9.66
CA MET A 158 -10.97 -12.71 10.02
C MET A 158 -10.24 -13.35 8.84
N ALA A 159 -10.88 -14.28 8.14
CA ALA A 159 -10.30 -14.95 6.99
C ALA A 159 -9.94 -13.95 5.88
N HIS A 160 -10.89 -13.05 5.55
CA HIS A 160 -10.71 -11.96 4.59
C HIS A 160 -9.52 -11.06 4.97
N PHE A 161 -9.47 -10.60 6.22
CA PHE A 161 -8.39 -9.76 6.72
C PHE A 161 -7.00 -10.44 6.64
N LEU A 162 -6.90 -11.73 6.98
CA LEU A 162 -5.64 -12.47 6.87
C LEU A 162 -5.22 -12.70 5.41
N LEU A 163 -6.18 -12.94 4.50
CA LEU A 163 -5.92 -13.04 3.07
C LEU A 163 -5.46 -11.71 2.48
N GLU A 164 -6.11 -10.59 2.84
CA GLU A 164 -5.71 -9.26 2.40
C GLU A 164 -4.26 -8.94 2.80
N LEU A 165 -3.92 -9.14 4.08
CA LEU A 165 -2.54 -8.95 4.55
C LEU A 165 -1.56 -9.85 3.80
N GLY A 166 -1.92 -11.12 3.58
CA GLY A 166 -1.12 -12.06 2.80
C GLY A 166 -0.88 -11.60 1.37
N ALA A 167 -1.92 -11.11 0.69
CA ALA A 167 -1.83 -10.58 -0.67
C ALA A 167 -0.93 -9.33 -0.73
N ARG A 168 -1.08 -8.41 0.22
CA ARG A 168 -0.26 -7.19 0.33
C ARG A 168 1.22 -7.53 0.59
N LEU A 169 1.51 -8.47 1.48
CA LEU A 169 2.88 -8.92 1.78
C LEU A 169 3.49 -9.69 0.61
N SER A 170 2.70 -10.51 -0.09
CA SER A 170 3.15 -11.22 -1.29
C SER A 170 3.59 -10.26 -2.39
N LEU A 171 2.85 -9.15 -2.58
CA LEU A 171 3.18 -8.10 -3.56
C LEU A 171 4.59 -7.52 -3.35
N VAL A 172 5.03 -7.42 -2.10
CA VAL A 172 6.35 -6.87 -1.74
C VAL A 172 7.39 -7.97 -1.46
N GLY A 173 7.06 -9.24 -1.69
CA GLY A 173 7.95 -10.38 -1.53
C GLY A 173 8.20 -10.80 -0.08
N MET A 174 7.21 -10.58 0.80
CA MET A 174 7.26 -10.90 2.24
C MET A 174 6.15 -11.88 2.66
N GLY A 175 5.46 -12.49 1.70
CA GLY A 175 4.41 -13.48 1.91
C GLY A 175 4.25 -14.37 0.69
N SER A 176 3.48 -15.44 0.86
CA SER A 176 3.14 -16.37 -0.20
C SER A 176 1.81 -17.08 0.12
N LYS A 177 1.39 -18.00 -0.75
CA LYS A 177 0.21 -18.84 -0.51
C LYS A 177 0.39 -19.79 0.69
N GLU A 178 1.61 -20.00 1.16
CA GLU A 178 1.89 -20.80 2.36
C GLU A 178 1.71 -19.99 3.66
N GLY A 179 1.83 -18.65 3.59
CA GLY A 179 1.70 -17.80 4.76
C GLY A 179 2.67 -16.62 4.81
N TYR A 180 2.76 -16.00 5.99
CA TYR A 180 3.61 -14.84 6.25
C TYR A 180 3.88 -14.62 7.75
N ALA A 181 4.98 -13.93 8.05
CA ALA A 181 5.29 -13.47 9.41
C ALA A 181 4.38 -12.28 9.79
N CYS A 182 3.82 -12.32 10.99
CA CYS A 182 2.79 -11.39 11.45
C CYS A 182 3.00 -11.05 12.93
N PRO A 183 3.41 -9.81 13.28
CA PRO A 183 3.65 -9.40 14.66
C PRO A 183 2.35 -9.04 15.41
N LEU A 184 1.19 -9.13 14.76
CA LEU A 184 -0.07 -8.65 15.31
C LEU A 184 -0.53 -9.50 16.50
N SER A 185 -0.88 -8.85 17.60
CA SER A 185 -1.48 -9.52 18.75
C SER A 185 -2.99 -9.76 18.55
N GLN A 186 -3.57 -10.67 19.32
CA GLN A 186 -5.03 -10.88 19.32
C GLN A 186 -5.81 -9.62 19.73
N TYR A 187 -5.20 -8.74 20.53
CA TYR A 187 -5.80 -7.44 20.89
C TYR A 187 -5.79 -6.47 19.71
N MET A 188 -4.73 -6.46 18.91
CA MET A 188 -4.67 -5.65 17.69
C MET A 188 -5.67 -6.15 16.63
N LEU A 189 -5.83 -7.47 16.50
CA LEU A 189 -6.87 -8.05 15.64
C LEU A 189 -8.28 -7.72 16.14
N ALA A 190 -8.50 -7.79 17.45
CA ALA A 190 -9.77 -7.43 18.09
C ALA A 190 -10.15 -5.97 17.78
N ASP A 191 -9.19 -5.07 18.00
CA ASP A 191 -9.29 -3.64 17.72
C ASP A 191 -9.62 -3.39 16.23
N ALA A 192 -8.83 -3.95 15.31
CA ALA A 192 -9.01 -3.76 13.87
C ALA A 192 -10.33 -4.33 13.34
N LEU A 193 -10.77 -5.50 13.83
CA LEU A 193 -11.95 -6.21 13.31
C LEU A 193 -13.25 -5.86 14.04
N GLY A 194 -13.18 -5.01 15.08
CA GLY A 194 -14.33 -4.65 15.90
C GLY A 194 -14.88 -5.83 16.70
N LEU A 195 -14.00 -6.72 17.18
CA LEU A 195 -14.34 -7.93 17.93
C LEU A 195 -13.69 -7.90 19.31
N SER A 196 -14.16 -8.70 20.26
CA SER A 196 -13.44 -8.90 21.52
C SER A 196 -12.28 -9.88 21.33
N SER A 197 -11.23 -9.77 22.16
CA SER A 197 -10.10 -10.71 22.13
C SER A 197 -10.53 -12.17 22.34
N ILE A 198 -11.55 -12.42 23.18
CA ILE A 198 -12.16 -13.75 23.36
C ILE A 198 -12.80 -14.23 22.06
N HIS A 199 -13.51 -13.35 21.35
CA HIS A 199 -14.13 -13.70 20.07
C HIS A 199 -13.07 -13.98 18.99
N ILE A 200 -12.00 -13.18 18.93
CA ILE A 200 -10.85 -13.44 18.06
C ILE A 200 -10.27 -14.84 18.32
N ASN A 201 -10.07 -15.22 19.58
CA ASN A 201 -9.55 -16.53 19.93
C ASN A 201 -10.46 -17.67 19.44
N ARG A 202 -11.78 -17.53 19.64
CA ARG A 202 -12.78 -18.49 19.16
C ARG A 202 -12.77 -18.62 17.64
N VAL A 203 -12.71 -17.50 16.92
CA VAL A 203 -12.68 -17.48 15.46
C VAL A 203 -11.40 -18.14 14.92
N LEU A 204 -10.23 -17.78 15.46
CA LEU A 204 -8.96 -18.40 15.06
C LEU A 204 -8.94 -19.90 15.35
N ARG A 205 -9.57 -20.34 16.44
CA ARG A 205 -9.75 -21.76 16.74
C ARG A 205 -10.64 -22.44 15.71
N GLN A 206 -11.78 -21.84 15.36
CA GLN A 206 -12.69 -22.37 14.34
C GLN A 206 -11.99 -22.54 12.99
N LEU A 207 -11.29 -21.51 12.51
CA LEU A 207 -10.57 -21.56 11.23
C LEU A 207 -9.46 -22.63 11.22
N ARG A 208 -8.79 -22.83 12.36
CA ARG A 208 -7.80 -23.90 12.54
C ARG A 208 -8.44 -25.29 12.55
N GLU A 209 -9.54 -25.47 13.27
CA GLU A 209 -10.25 -26.76 13.36
C GLU A 209 -10.86 -27.16 12.01
N ALA A 210 -11.21 -26.19 11.18
CA ALA A 210 -11.61 -26.40 9.79
C ALA A 210 -10.43 -26.68 8.84
N GLY A 211 -9.18 -26.59 9.31
CA GLY A 211 -8.00 -26.87 8.49
C GLY A 211 -7.67 -25.79 7.44
N MET A 212 -8.18 -24.57 7.59
CA MET A 212 -7.98 -23.50 6.60
C MET A 212 -6.75 -22.63 6.91
N VAL A 213 -6.67 -22.08 8.13
CA VAL A 213 -5.58 -21.17 8.54
C VAL A 213 -5.23 -21.33 10.02
N THR A 214 -3.95 -21.18 10.34
CA THR A 214 -3.46 -21.04 11.71
C THR A 214 -2.70 -19.73 11.89
N PHE A 215 -2.93 -19.06 13.02
CA PHE A 215 -2.08 -17.97 13.48
C PHE A 215 -1.49 -18.35 14.84
N ARG A 216 -0.18 -18.62 14.88
CA ARG A 216 0.56 -18.97 16.10
C ARG A 216 2.00 -18.50 16.01
N ASN A 217 2.60 -18.16 17.14
CA ASN A 217 4.02 -17.81 17.25
C ASN A 217 4.47 -16.73 16.24
N GLY A 218 3.63 -15.72 15.99
CA GLY A 218 3.95 -14.65 15.05
C GLY A 218 3.94 -15.05 13.57
N PHE A 219 3.27 -16.15 13.21
CA PHE A 219 3.17 -16.61 11.83
C PHE A 219 1.74 -17.02 11.47
N VAL A 220 1.26 -16.51 10.34
CA VAL A 220 0.01 -16.92 9.70
C VAL A 220 0.36 -17.96 8.66
N ALA A 221 -0.09 -19.19 8.82
CA ALA A 221 0.10 -20.27 7.85
C ALA A 221 -1.25 -20.65 7.25
N PHE A 222 -1.34 -20.62 5.93
CA PHE A 222 -2.50 -21.09 5.19
C PHE A 222 -2.33 -22.59 4.93
N GLN A 223 -3.20 -23.41 5.52
CA GLN A 223 -3.19 -24.86 5.30
C GLN A 223 -3.91 -25.21 4.01
N ASP A 224 -5.01 -24.52 3.73
CA ASP A 224 -5.74 -24.58 2.48
C ASP A 224 -6.10 -23.16 2.05
N TYR A 225 -5.23 -22.56 1.21
CA TYR A 225 -5.40 -21.18 0.75
C TYR A 225 -6.66 -21.02 -0.09
N ASP A 226 -6.92 -21.97 -1.00
CA ASP A 226 -8.03 -21.85 -1.95
C ASP A 226 -9.38 -22.05 -1.22
N GLN A 227 -9.46 -22.98 -0.26
CA GLN A 227 -10.63 -23.11 0.61
C GLN A 227 -10.87 -21.86 1.47
N LEU A 228 -9.81 -21.24 2.00
CA LEU A 228 -9.94 -20.01 2.79
C LEU A 228 -10.46 -18.85 1.94
N VAL A 229 -10.00 -18.75 0.68
CA VAL A 229 -10.47 -17.75 -0.29
C VAL A 229 -11.96 -17.94 -0.58
N GLU A 230 -12.40 -19.16 -0.83
CA GLU A 230 -13.81 -19.48 -1.05
C GLU A 230 -14.65 -19.15 0.20
N PHE A 231 -14.19 -19.57 1.38
CA PHE A 231 -14.87 -19.32 2.65
C PHE A 231 -15.03 -17.83 2.96
N ALA A 232 -14.03 -17.01 2.64
CA ALA A 232 -14.04 -15.57 2.90
C ALA A 232 -14.73 -14.73 1.81
N GLU A 233 -15.12 -15.37 0.69
CA GLU A 233 -15.49 -14.69 -0.55
C GLU A 233 -14.46 -13.61 -0.93
N PHE A 234 -13.17 -13.96 -0.81
CA PHE A 234 -12.07 -13.00 -1.02
C PHE A 234 -11.77 -12.82 -2.51
N ASP A 235 -12.00 -11.61 -3.00
CA ASP A 235 -11.59 -11.19 -4.34
C ASP A 235 -10.55 -10.07 -4.26
N PRO A 236 -9.27 -10.31 -4.64
CA PRO A 236 -8.22 -9.31 -4.56
C PRO A 236 -8.34 -8.18 -5.61
N VAL A 237 -9.40 -8.15 -6.44
CA VAL A 237 -9.59 -7.12 -7.47
C VAL A 237 -9.54 -5.69 -6.90
N TYR A 238 -10.06 -5.45 -5.70
CA TYR A 238 -9.99 -4.11 -5.08
C TYR A 238 -8.56 -3.70 -4.70
N LEU A 239 -7.62 -4.66 -4.61
CA LEU A 239 -6.19 -4.41 -4.43
C LEU A 239 -5.47 -4.09 -5.75
N ASP A 240 -6.16 -4.20 -6.89
CA ASP A 240 -5.70 -3.87 -8.25
C ASP A 240 -4.31 -4.42 -8.62
N GLN A 241 -4.02 -5.66 -8.20
CA GLN A 241 -2.67 -6.26 -8.32
C GLN A 241 -2.37 -6.84 -9.71
N THR A 242 -3.31 -6.75 -10.65
CA THR A 242 -3.27 -7.53 -11.90
C THR A 242 -2.90 -6.67 -13.11
N ARG A 243 -1.58 -6.55 -13.31
CA ARG A 243 -0.85 -6.01 -14.48
C ARG A 243 -0.62 -4.49 -14.48
N PRO A 244 0.55 -4.04 -14.97
CA PRO A 244 0.83 -2.61 -15.06
C PRO A 244 -0.15 -1.91 -16.02
N LEU A 245 -0.83 -0.87 -15.55
CA LEU A 245 -1.65 -0.02 -16.43
C LEU A 245 -0.79 0.82 -17.39
N LEU A 246 0.46 1.11 -16.99
CA LEU A 246 1.39 1.93 -17.78
C LEU A 246 2.64 1.12 -18.17
N PRO A 247 2.78 0.68 -19.43
CA PRO A 247 3.98 -0.01 -19.89
C PRO A 247 5.20 0.93 -19.90
N LEU A 248 6.42 0.37 -19.90
CA LEU A 248 7.66 1.13 -20.13
C LEU A 248 7.48 1.99 -21.39
N GLN A 249 7.71 3.29 -21.27
CA GLN A 249 7.81 4.13 -22.47
C GLN A 249 9.03 3.68 -23.26
N ALA A 250 8.82 3.19 -24.48
CA ALA A 250 9.92 2.97 -25.42
C ALA A 250 10.66 4.31 -25.59
N ALA A 251 11.97 4.32 -25.34
CA ALA A 251 12.83 5.48 -25.56
C ALA A 251 12.50 6.09 -26.93
N GLY A 252 12.14 7.37 -26.94
CA GLY A 252 11.41 8.01 -28.03
C GLY A 252 11.97 7.68 -29.41
N LYS A 253 11.09 7.19 -30.30
CA LYS A 253 11.30 7.44 -31.74
C LYS A 253 11.26 8.95 -31.91
N VAL A 254 12.45 9.55 -31.99
CA VAL A 254 12.64 10.90 -32.51
C VAL A 254 11.85 10.97 -33.81
N HIS A 255 10.72 11.67 -33.79
CA HIS A 255 10.05 12.08 -35.02
C HIS A 255 11.04 13.02 -35.71
N ARG A 256 11.82 12.47 -36.64
CA ARG A 256 12.58 13.28 -37.59
C ARG A 256 11.57 14.14 -38.32
N THR A 257 11.65 15.43 -38.07
CA THR A 257 11.03 16.48 -38.87
C THR A 257 11.47 16.31 -40.32
N HIS A 258 10.59 15.81 -41.18
CA HIS A 258 10.78 15.99 -42.62
C HIS A 258 10.13 17.31 -43.05
N GLY A 259 11.03 18.27 -43.25
CA GLY A 259 11.01 19.40 -44.18
C GLY A 259 9.70 19.82 -44.84
N LEU A 260 9.43 21.11 -44.70
CA LEU A 260 8.61 21.93 -45.60
C LEU A 260 8.86 21.58 -47.07
N ALA A 261 7.78 21.32 -47.81
CA ALA A 261 7.69 21.65 -49.22
C ALA A 261 6.23 22.02 -49.57
N SER A 262 6.01 23.34 -49.61
CA SER A 262 5.19 24.06 -50.61
C SER A 262 3.83 23.49 -51.05
N ARG A 263 2.76 24.14 -50.58
CA ARG A 263 1.43 24.16 -51.22
C ARG A 263 1.49 24.89 -52.58
N PRO A 264 0.67 24.50 -53.56
CA PRO A 264 0.12 25.44 -54.52
C PRO A 264 -1.36 25.69 -54.23
N SER A 265 -1.67 26.98 -54.11
CA SER A 265 -2.98 27.61 -54.14
C SER A 265 -3.58 27.59 -55.54
N ILE A 266 -4.81 27.09 -55.74
CA ILE A 266 -5.69 27.52 -56.83
C ILE A 266 -7.15 27.54 -56.37
N TRP A 267 -7.73 28.73 -56.30
CA TRP A 267 -9.16 29.00 -56.44
C TRP A 267 -9.56 28.89 -57.91
N ARG A 268 -10.66 28.20 -58.23
CA ARG A 268 -11.63 28.65 -59.27
C ARG A 268 -13.03 28.15 -58.92
N ALA A 269 -13.93 29.11 -58.75
CA ALA A 269 -15.36 28.93 -58.91
C ALA A 269 -15.69 28.64 -60.38
N HIS A 270 -16.71 27.82 -60.64
CA HIS A 270 -17.75 28.11 -61.63
C HIS A 270 -18.96 27.18 -61.46
N SER A 271 -20.11 27.81 -61.66
CA SER A 271 -21.48 27.34 -61.59
C SER A 271 -21.81 26.23 -62.59
N ASN A 272 -22.62 25.26 -62.16
CA ASN A 272 -23.93 24.95 -62.73
C ASN A 272 -24.68 23.97 -61.81
#